data_AF-A3PC35-F1
#
_entry.id   AF-A3PC35-F1
#
_cell.length_a   1.000
_cell.length_b   1.000
_cell.length_c   1.000
_cell.angle_alpha   90.00
_cell.angle_beta   90.00
_cell.angle_gamma   90.00
#
_symmetry.space_group_name_H-M   'P 1'
#
loop_
_entity.id
_entity.type
_entity.pdbx_description
1 polymer ?
#
loop_
_entity_poly.entity_id
_entity_poly.type
_entity_poly.pdbx_seq_one_letter_code
_entity_poly.pdbx_strand_id
1 'polypeptide(L)'
;MGNKRLFIDLMSNNFFYKALSVIGTLGIVVLASSQVWSTLKKQTDAESEISKTLIELKKERKETLNEIKSTKSDLLKELDSLRLGSINELKANKDNALIDLKNAREEALKTLDSSINSDANIWLVMRSSVSQGGNAIHKIPFKSMERCQEAELELESSDGFAGRNRFFFTMCIDAR
;
A
#
# COMPACT_ATOMS: atom_id res chain seq x y z
N MET A 1 -9.18 -10.06 7.88
CA MET A 1 -8.01 -9.23 7.46
C MET A 1 -7.88 -8.08 8.45
N GLY A 2 -6.94 -8.11 9.41
CA GLY A 2 -6.91 -7.06 10.45
C GLY A 2 -5.60 -6.82 11.22
N ASN A 3 -4.56 -7.64 11.06
CA ASN A 3 -3.37 -7.55 11.93
C ASN A 3 -2.11 -6.93 11.30
N LYS A 4 -2.11 -6.57 10.00
CA LYS A 4 -0.88 -6.10 9.33
C LYS A 4 -0.60 -4.60 9.48
N ARG A 5 -1.61 -3.76 9.71
CA ARG A 5 -1.39 -2.30 9.94
C ARG A 5 -0.80 -2.01 11.32
N LEU A 6 -1.16 -2.78 12.35
CA LEU A 6 -0.71 -2.51 13.71
C LEU A 6 0.80 -2.73 13.89
N PHE A 7 1.41 -3.65 13.14
CA PHE A 7 2.83 -4.01 13.30
C PHE A 7 3.79 -2.99 12.68
N ILE A 8 3.38 -2.34 11.57
CA ILE A 8 4.18 -1.32 10.89
C ILE A 8 4.21 -0.02 11.72
N ASP A 9 3.08 0.36 12.32
CA ASP A 9 3.00 1.57 13.16
C ASP A 9 3.74 1.43 14.50
N LEU A 10 3.76 0.23 15.11
CA LEU A 10 4.48 -0.01 16.37
C LEU A 10 6.01 -0.01 16.22
N MET A 11 6.55 -0.54 15.11
CA MET A 11 8.01 -0.57 14.87
C MET A 11 8.57 0.75 14.33
N SER A 12 7.80 1.48 13.50
CA SER A 12 8.21 2.80 12.98
C SER A 12 8.47 3.82 14.09
N ASN A 13 7.74 3.73 15.20
CA ASN A 13 7.92 4.60 16.36
C ASN A 13 9.33 4.47 16.95
N ASN A 14 9.85 3.25 17.09
CA ASN A 14 11.12 3.02 17.80
C ASN A 14 12.33 3.57 17.01
N PHE A 15 12.29 3.51 15.68
CA PHE A 15 13.31 4.10 14.81
C PHE A 15 13.28 5.63 14.84
N PHE A 16 12.08 6.22 14.77
CA PHE A 16 11.90 7.67 14.80
C PHE A 16 12.40 8.27 16.12
N TYR A 17 12.06 7.68 17.27
CA TYR A 17 12.52 8.16 18.57
C TYR A 17 14.03 7.99 18.78
N LYS A 18 14.63 6.91 18.27
CA LYS A 18 16.10 6.74 18.28
C LYS A 18 16.80 7.82 17.44
N ALA A 19 16.31 8.08 16.22
CA ALA A 19 16.89 9.11 15.35
C ALA A 19 16.72 10.52 15.97
N LEU A 20 15.56 10.82 16.53
CA LEU A 20 15.27 12.09 17.19
C LEU A 20 16.15 12.28 18.43
N SER A 21 16.37 11.22 19.22
CA SER A 21 17.26 11.23 20.39
C SER A 21 18.70 11.55 20.01
N VAL A 22 19.23 10.92 18.95
CA VAL A 22 20.60 11.17 18.44
C VAL A 22 20.77 12.61 17.95
N ILE A 23 19.78 13.16 17.25
CA ILE A 23 19.82 14.56 16.78
C ILE A 23 19.75 15.52 17.97
N GLY A 24 18.91 15.22 18.96
CA GLY A 24 18.77 16.00 20.18
C GLY A 24 20.06 16.07 21.00
N THR A 25 20.72 14.94 21.23
CA THR A 25 21.99 14.88 21.99
C THR A 25 23.11 15.61 21.27
N LEU A 26 23.22 15.46 19.94
CA LEU A 26 24.16 16.25 19.11
C LEU A 26 23.95 17.76 19.26
N GLY A 27 22.69 18.21 19.19
CA GLY A 27 22.35 19.63 19.32
C GLY A 27 22.75 20.20 20.69
N ILE A 28 22.45 19.48 21.77
CA ILE A 28 22.79 19.89 23.15
C ILE A 28 24.30 19.97 23.34
N VAL A 29 25.07 18.98 22.87
CA VAL A 29 26.53 18.95 23.01
C VAL A 29 27.19 20.11 22.26
N VAL A 30 26.73 20.43 21.05
CA VAL A 30 27.25 21.57 20.26
C VAL A 30 26.93 22.90 20.93
N LEU A 31 25.73 23.07 21.46
CA LEU A 31 25.33 24.30 22.14
C LEU A 31 26.11 24.49 23.45
N ALA A 32 26.21 23.46 24.29
CA ALA A 32 26.96 23.51 25.54
C ALA A 32 28.44 23.82 25.32
N SER A 33 29.07 23.17 24.33
CA SER A 33 30.47 23.40 23.99
C SER A 33 30.74 24.80 23.43
N SER A 34 29.79 25.40 22.71
CA SER A 34 29.91 26.79 22.23
C SER A 34 29.82 27.83 23.36
N GLN A 35 28.92 27.63 24.34
CA GLN A 35 28.76 28.52 25.48
C GLN A 35 29.99 28.45 26.39
N VAL A 36 30.46 27.25 26.72
CA VAL A 36 31.65 27.03 27.55
C VAL A 36 32.89 27.67 26.91
N TRP A 37 33.07 27.54 25.58
CA TRP A 37 34.18 28.18 24.86
C TRP A 37 34.12 29.72 24.95
N SER A 38 32.92 30.30 24.80
CA SER A 38 32.75 31.76 24.85
C SER A 38 33.08 32.35 26.23
N THR A 39 32.79 31.61 27.30
CA THR A 39 33.09 31.99 28.69
C THR A 39 34.57 31.79 29.02
N LEU A 40 35.16 30.69 28.54
CA LEU A 40 36.60 30.38 28.66
C LEU A 40 37.50 31.47 28.07
N LYS A 41 37.10 32.06 26.94
CA LYS A 41 37.89 33.11 26.28
C LYS A 41 37.96 34.42 27.10
N LYS A 42 37.12 34.59 28.13
CA LYS A 42 37.05 35.79 28.97
C LYS A 42 37.80 35.69 30.31
N GLN A 43 38.23 34.50 30.75
CA GLN A 43 38.87 34.31 32.05
C GLN A 43 40.31 33.80 31.89
N THR A 44 41.28 34.65 32.19
CA THR A 44 42.73 34.35 32.11
C THR A 44 43.35 33.81 33.41
N ASP A 45 42.65 33.82 34.55
CA ASP A 45 43.20 33.41 35.86
C ASP A 45 42.84 31.99 36.33
N ALA A 46 42.10 31.21 35.53
CA ALA A 46 41.61 29.88 35.91
C ALA A 46 42.26 28.72 35.14
N GLU A 47 43.49 28.87 34.62
CA GLU A 47 44.15 27.93 33.69
C GLU A 47 44.10 26.44 34.11
N SER A 48 44.20 26.15 35.41
CA SER A 48 44.15 24.78 35.96
C SER A 48 42.76 24.13 35.84
N GLU A 49 41.70 24.86 36.19
CA GLU A 49 40.32 24.37 36.06
C GLU A 49 39.91 24.30 34.60
N ILE A 50 40.28 25.31 33.82
CA ILE A 50 40.08 25.37 32.36
C ILE A 50 40.63 24.12 31.66
N SER A 51 41.84 23.70 32.03
CA SER A 51 42.49 22.53 31.45
C SER A 51 41.76 21.23 31.79
N LYS A 52 41.26 21.08 33.03
CA LYS A 52 40.45 19.91 33.42
C LYS A 52 39.13 19.85 32.66
N THR A 53 38.39 20.97 32.60
CA THR A 53 37.10 21.03 31.90
C THR A 53 37.27 20.72 30.40
N LEU A 54 38.35 21.19 29.78
CA LEU A 54 38.60 20.96 28.35
C LEU A 54 38.96 19.49 28.04
N ILE A 55 39.62 18.80 28.99
CA ILE A 55 39.92 17.36 28.89
C ILE A 55 38.63 16.54 29.03
N GLU A 56 37.78 16.87 30.01
CA GLU A 56 36.48 16.21 30.20
C GLU A 56 35.57 16.40 28.98
N LEU A 57 35.48 17.63 28.47
CA LEU A 57 34.66 17.95 27.29
C LEU A 57 35.16 17.24 26.03
N LYS A 58 36.48 17.09 25.86
CA LYS A 58 37.06 16.26 24.78
C LYS A 58 36.70 14.78 24.94
N LYS A 59 36.69 14.27 26.18
CA LYS A 59 36.35 12.88 26.47
C LYS A 59 34.87 12.62 26.16
N GLU A 60 33.97 13.45 26.68
CA GLU A 60 32.53 13.35 26.41
C GLU A 60 32.24 13.44 24.91
N ARG A 61 32.86 14.40 24.20
CA ARG A 61 32.69 14.53 22.74
C ARG A 61 33.11 13.26 21.99
N LYS A 62 34.17 12.58 22.44
CA LYS A 62 34.63 11.33 21.83
C LYS A 62 33.69 10.17 22.12
N GLU A 63 33.15 10.10 23.34
CA GLU A 63 32.15 9.10 23.74
C GLU A 63 30.85 9.29 22.97
N THR A 64 30.31 10.51 22.92
CA THR A 64 29.11 10.84 22.13
C THR A 64 29.31 10.52 20.65
N LEU A 65 30.47 10.84 20.07
CA LEU A 65 30.76 10.53 18.67
C LEU A 65 30.74 9.01 18.39
N ASN A 66 31.26 8.21 19.32
CA ASN A 66 31.24 6.76 19.21
C ASN A 66 29.81 6.21 19.31
N GLU A 67 29.00 6.71 20.24
CA GLU A 67 27.58 6.34 20.37
C GLU A 67 26.78 6.69 19.11
N ILE A 68 26.99 7.88 18.55
CA ILE A 68 26.36 8.31 17.29
C ILE A 68 26.76 7.37 16.16
N LYS A 69 28.04 7.00 16.08
CA LYS A 69 28.55 6.11 15.02
C LYS A 69 27.94 4.72 15.15
N SER A 70 27.86 4.18 16.36
CA SER A 70 27.21 2.89 16.62
C SER A 70 25.73 2.95 16.24
N THR A 71 25.01 3.95 16.75
CA THR A 71 23.58 4.10 16.49
C THR A 71 23.29 4.29 15.00
N LYS A 72 24.09 5.08 14.29
CA LYS A 72 23.98 5.23 12.83
C LYS A 72 24.16 3.90 12.10
N SER A 73 25.16 3.10 12.50
CA SER A 73 25.39 1.78 11.90
C SER A 73 24.20 0.85 12.12
N ASP A 74 23.63 0.84 13.32
CA ASP A 74 22.49 -0.01 13.65
C ASP A 74 21.22 0.41 12.90
N LEU A 75 20.96 1.72 12.81
CA LEU A 75 19.84 2.25 12.03
C LEU A 75 19.97 1.92 10.53
N LEU A 76 21.19 1.96 9.97
CA LEU A 76 21.41 1.58 8.57
C LEU A 76 21.13 0.09 8.32
N LYS A 77 21.57 -0.79 9.22
CA LYS A 77 21.29 -2.23 9.12
C LYS A 77 19.80 -2.54 9.24
N GLU A 78 19.12 -1.92 10.20
CA GLU A 78 17.66 -2.05 10.36
C GLU A 78 16.93 -1.57 9.09
N LEU A 79 17.32 -0.42 8.53
CA LEU A 79 16.72 0.10 7.29
C LEU A 79 16.93 -0.82 6.08
N ASP A 80 18.13 -1.37 5.91
CA ASP A 80 18.43 -2.31 4.82
C ASP A 80 17.61 -3.60 4.95
N SER A 81 17.47 -4.12 6.17
CA SER A 81 16.65 -5.31 6.43
C SER A 81 15.16 -5.08 6.13
N LEU A 82 14.61 -3.91 6.51
CA LEU A 82 13.23 -3.53 6.21
C LEU A 82 12.99 -3.39 4.70
N ARG A 83 13.96 -2.80 4.00
CA ARG A 83 13.91 -2.65 2.54
C ARG A 83 13.89 -4.01 1.86
N LEU A 84 14.76 -4.93 2.25
CA LEU A 84 14.82 -6.29 1.70
C LEU A 84 13.53 -7.08 1.99
N GLY A 85 13.00 -7.00 3.22
CA GLY A 85 11.73 -7.63 3.59
C GLY A 85 10.57 -7.15 2.72
N SER A 86 10.45 -5.83 2.56
CA SER A 86 9.38 -5.21 1.75
C SER A 86 9.47 -5.60 0.27
N ILE A 87 10.67 -5.67 -0.30
CA ILE A 87 10.89 -6.10 -1.69
C ILE A 87 10.48 -7.56 -1.89
N ASN A 88 10.82 -8.43 -0.94
CA ASN A 88 10.47 -9.85 -1.01
C ASN A 88 8.94 -10.06 -0.91
N GLU A 89 8.26 -9.33 -0.02
CA GLU A 89 6.80 -9.36 0.06
C GLU A 89 6.14 -8.85 -1.23
N LEU A 90 6.65 -7.76 -1.80
CA LEU A 90 6.12 -7.22 -3.06
C LEU A 90 6.28 -8.23 -4.22
N LYS A 91 7.43 -8.91 -4.27
CA LYS A 91 7.69 -9.95 -5.28
C LYS A 91 6.73 -11.13 -5.12
N ALA A 92 6.54 -11.61 -3.88
CA ALA A 92 5.60 -12.69 -3.61
C ALA A 92 4.14 -12.30 -3.97
N ASN A 93 3.73 -11.08 -3.66
CA ASN A 93 2.40 -10.57 -4.03
C ASN A 93 2.23 -10.49 -5.55
N LYS A 94 3.28 -10.05 -6.27
CA LYS A 94 3.27 -10.02 -7.74
C LYS A 94 3.12 -11.42 -8.33
N ASP A 95 3.87 -12.40 -7.83
CA ASP A 95 3.83 -13.77 -8.33
C ASP A 95 2.47 -14.42 -8.06
N ASN A 96 1.89 -14.20 -6.88
CA ASN A 96 0.54 -14.66 -6.54
C ASN A 96 -0.53 -14.02 -7.44
N ALA A 97 -0.48 -12.69 -7.62
CA ALA A 97 -1.42 -11.99 -8.50
C ALA A 97 -1.32 -12.48 -9.95
N LEU A 98 -0.12 -12.85 -10.42
CA LEU A 98 0.07 -13.41 -11.76
C LEU A 98 -0.55 -14.81 -11.88
N ILE A 99 -0.44 -15.64 -10.84
CA ILE A 99 -1.08 -16.97 -10.78
C ILE A 99 -2.60 -16.82 -10.80
N ASP A 100 -3.15 -15.91 -9.98
CA ASP A 100 -4.59 -15.66 -9.95
C ASP A 100 -5.12 -15.19 -11.31
N LEU A 101 -4.36 -14.32 -12.00
CA LEU A 101 -4.71 -13.85 -13.35
C LEU A 101 -4.69 -14.99 -14.39
N LYS A 102 -3.72 -15.90 -14.29
CA LYS A 102 -3.67 -17.09 -15.16
C LYS A 102 -4.85 -18.02 -14.90
N ASN A 103 -5.17 -18.28 -13.65
CA ASN A 103 -6.29 -19.14 -13.26
C ASN A 103 -7.62 -18.53 -13.73
N ALA A 104 -7.84 -17.23 -13.49
CA ALA A 104 -9.03 -16.53 -13.95
C ALA A 104 -9.16 -16.57 -15.49
N ARG A 105 -8.05 -16.45 -16.21
CA ARG A 105 -8.03 -16.58 -17.67
C ARG A 105 -8.41 -17.99 -18.11
N GLU A 106 -7.85 -19.03 -17.50
CA GLU A 106 -8.18 -20.42 -17.85
C GLU A 106 -9.64 -20.76 -17.53
N GLU A 107 -10.18 -20.27 -16.42
CA GLU A 107 -11.58 -20.45 -16.04
C GLU A 107 -12.53 -19.72 -17.00
N ALA A 108 -12.17 -18.50 -17.41
CA ALA A 108 -12.92 -17.77 -18.43
C ALA A 108 -12.93 -18.49 -19.78
N LEU A 109 -11.78 -19.05 -20.21
CA LEU A 109 -11.68 -19.85 -21.43
C LEU A 109 -12.54 -21.11 -21.36
N LYS A 110 -12.49 -21.87 -20.25
CA LYS A 110 -13.37 -23.03 -20.03
C LYS A 110 -14.86 -22.65 -20.06
N THR A 111 -15.21 -21.48 -19.55
CA THR A 111 -16.58 -20.98 -19.57
C THR A 111 -17.01 -20.61 -21.00
N LEU A 112 -16.11 -20.04 -21.79
CA LEU A 112 -16.35 -19.76 -23.22
C LEU A 112 -16.50 -21.06 -24.02
N ASP A 113 -15.59 -22.02 -23.86
CA ASP A 113 -15.63 -23.31 -24.56
C ASP A 113 -16.90 -24.12 -24.22
N SER A 114 -17.37 -24.06 -22.97
CA SER A 114 -18.64 -24.69 -22.59
C SER A 114 -19.87 -23.95 -23.14
N SER A 115 -19.79 -22.65 -23.40
CA SER A 115 -20.87 -21.87 -24.02
C SER A 115 -21.01 -22.08 -25.53
N ILE A 116 -19.90 -22.34 -26.23
CA ILE A 116 -19.88 -22.68 -27.67
C ILE A 116 -20.56 -24.03 -27.94
N ASN A 117 -20.61 -24.93 -26.95
CA ASN A 117 -21.23 -26.26 -27.07
C ASN A 117 -22.70 -26.31 -26.63
N SER A 118 -23.31 -25.18 -26.26
CA SER A 118 -24.73 -25.12 -25.91
C SER A 118 -25.53 -24.55 -27.07
N ASP A 119 -26.59 -25.26 -27.48
CA ASP A 119 -27.40 -25.08 -28.70
C ASP A 119 -28.13 -23.71 -28.89
N ALA A 120 -27.71 -22.66 -28.19
CA ALA A 120 -28.17 -21.30 -28.35
C ALA A 120 -26.99 -20.37 -28.65
N ASN A 121 -26.80 -20.07 -29.93
CA ASN A 121 -25.77 -19.16 -30.40
C ASN A 121 -26.05 -17.69 -30.10
N ILE A 122 -27.23 -17.36 -29.55
CA ILE A 122 -27.68 -15.99 -29.38
C ILE A 122 -28.14 -15.81 -27.94
N TRP A 123 -27.66 -14.75 -27.30
CA TRP A 123 -27.89 -14.49 -25.89
C TRP A 123 -28.46 -13.10 -25.70
N LEU A 124 -29.56 -12.99 -24.96
CA LEU A 124 -30.00 -11.72 -24.38
C LEU A 124 -29.29 -11.54 -23.05
N VAL A 125 -28.43 -10.53 -22.96
CA VAL A 125 -27.69 -10.17 -21.75
C VAL A 125 -28.41 -9.03 -21.06
N MET A 126 -28.79 -9.24 -19.80
CA MET A 126 -29.41 -8.23 -18.96
C MET A 126 -28.46 -7.89 -17.82
N ARG A 127 -28.08 -6.62 -17.72
CA ARG A 127 -27.27 -6.09 -16.62
C ARG A 127 -28.12 -5.20 -15.75
N SER A 128 -28.32 -5.60 -14.50
CA SER A 128 -28.96 -4.74 -13.48
C SER A 128 -27.88 -4.03 -12.67
N SER A 129 -27.93 -2.70 -12.65
CA SER A 129 -27.20 -1.90 -11.66
C SER A 129 -28.18 -1.41 -10.60
N VAL A 130 -28.20 -2.08 -9.46
CA VAL A 130 -28.88 -1.58 -8.25
C VAL A 130 -27.90 -0.76 -7.44
N SER A 131 -28.34 0.40 -6.94
CA SER A 131 -27.54 1.35 -6.16
C SER A 131 -27.01 0.81 -4.81
N GLN A 132 -27.30 -0.45 -4.47
CA GLN A 132 -26.87 -1.11 -3.23
C GLN A 132 -26.07 -2.41 -3.48
N GLY A 133 -25.09 -2.35 -4.39
CA GLY A 133 -23.89 -3.21 -4.27
C GLY A 133 -23.92 -4.59 -4.93
N GLY A 134 -24.78 -4.82 -5.93
CA GLY A 134 -24.74 -6.06 -6.72
C GLY A 134 -24.88 -5.79 -8.21
N ASN A 135 -23.85 -6.09 -9.00
CA ASN A 135 -23.97 -6.20 -10.45
C ASN A 135 -24.40 -7.63 -10.77
N ALA A 136 -25.67 -7.82 -11.12
CA ALA A 136 -26.17 -9.12 -11.60
C ALA A 136 -26.20 -9.10 -13.13
N ILE A 137 -25.52 -10.07 -13.75
CA ILE A 137 -25.58 -10.33 -15.19
C ILE A 137 -26.44 -11.58 -15.37
N HIS A 138 -27.58 -11.43 -16.05
CA HIS A 138 -28.43 -12.54 -16.45
C HIS A 138 -28.28 -12.77 -17.96
N LYS A 139 -28.18 -14.04 -18.36
CA LYS A 139 -28.09 -14.45 -19.76
C LYS A 139 -29.28 -15.34 -20.09
N ILE A 140 -30.05 -14.98 -21.12
CA ILE A 140 -31.18 -15.80 -21.60
C ILE A 140 -30.83 -16.30 -23.01
N PRO A 141 -30.82 -17.63 -23.23
CA PRO A 141 -30.50 -18.21 -24.53
C PRO A 141 -31.67 -18.09 -25.52
N PHE A 142 -31.35 -17.77 -26.77
CA PHE A 142 -32.29 -17.72 -27.89
C PHE A 142 -31.76 -18.52 -29.10
N LYS A 143 -32.70 -19.06 -29.89
CA LYS A 143 -32.39 -19.84 -31.10
C LYS A 143 -32.19 -18.97 -32.36
N SER A 144 -32.73 -17.74 -32.39
CA SER A 144 -32.56 -16.79 -33.49
C SER A 144 -32.46 -15.35 -33.00
N MET A 145 -31.87 -14.48 -33.81
CA MET A 145 -31.66 -13.06 -33.47
C MET A 145 -32.98 -12.32 -33.41
N GLU A 146 -33.92 -12.63 -34.31
CA GLU A 146 -35.23 -11.98 -34.31
C GLU A 146 -35.96 -12.23 -32.99
N ARG A 147 -35.92 -13.46 -32.47
CA ARG A 147 -36.54 -13.80 -31.17
C ARG A 147 -35.88 -13.08 -29.99
N CYS A 148 -34.58 -12.88 -30.06
CA CYS A 148 -33.84 -12.14 -29.04
C CYS A 148 -34.26 -10.65 -29.04
N GLN A 149 -34.33 -10.04 -30.23
CA GLN A 149 -34.73 -8.63 -30.39
C GLN A 149 -36.20 -8.39 -30.04
N GLU A 150 -37.10 -9.32 -30.37
CA GLU A 150 -38.50 -9.29 -29.92
C GLU A 150 -38.60 -9.23 -28.39
N ALA A 151 -37.83 -10.08 -27.69
CA ALA A 151 -37.81 -10.12 -26.23
C ALA A 151 -37.15 -8.88 -25.62
N GLU A 152 -36.12 -8.32 -26.27
CA GLU A 152 -35.49 -7.06 -25.87
C GLU A 152 -36.50 -5.91 -25.91
N LEU A 153 -37.26 -5.77 -27.01
CA LEU A 153 -38.30 -4.75 -27.18
C LEU A 153 -39.46 -4.93 -26.18
N GLU A 154 -39.85 -6.18 -25.89
CA GLU A 154 -40.89 -6.47 -24.90
C GLU A 154 -40.45 -6.08 -23.48
N LEU A 155 -39.17 -6.27 -23.14
CA LEU A 155 -38.61 -5.85 -21.86
C LEU A 155 -38.47 -4.33 -21.75
N GLU A 156 -37.99 -3.66 -22.81
CA GLU A 156 -37.88 -2.19 -22.85
C GLU A 156 -39.23 -1.50 -22.75
N SER A 157 -40.28 -2.09 -23.33
CA SER A 157 -41.65 -1.56 -23.28
C SER A 157 -42.38 -1.85 -21.96
N SER A 158 -41.82 -2.66 -21.07
CA SER A 158 -42.40 -2.95 -19.76
C SER A 158 -42.18 -1.81 -18.78
N ASP A 159 -43.27 -1.31 -18.16
CA ASP A 159 -43.26 -0.24 -17.15
C ASP A 159 -42.33 -0.54 -15.94
N GLY A 160 -42.02 -1.82 -15.68
CA GLY A 160 -41.09 -2.24 -14.63
C GLY A 160 -39.61 -2.04 -14.97
N PHE A 161 -39.29 -1.86 -16.25
CA PHE A 161 -37.94 -1.67 -16.80
C PHE A 161 -37.64 -0.18 -17.03
N ALA A 162 -38.63 0.58 -17.53
CA ALA A 162 -38.55 2.04 -17.67
C ALA A 162 -38.82 2.80 -16.35
N GLY A 163 -39.47 2.14 -15.37
CA GLY A 163 -39.92 2.74 -14.12
C GLY A 163 -38.98 2.54 -12.93
N ARG A 164 -38.33 3.64 -12.52
CA ARG A 164 -37.65 3.88 -11.22
C ARG A 164 -36.28 3.20 -11.02
N ASN A 165 -35.23 4.03 -11.10
CA ASN A 165 -33.92 3.89 -10.45
C ASN A 165 -33.16 2.56 -10.63
N ARG A 166 -33.40 1.83 -11.72
CA ARG A 166 -32.65 0.63 -12.07
C ARG A 166 -32.15 0.78 -13.49
N PHE A 167 -30.83 0.94 -13.64
CA PHE A 167 -30.20 0.91 -14.95
C PHE A 167 -30.14 -0.56 -15.37
N PHE A 168 -31.12 -0.97 -16.16
CA PHE A 168 -31.09 -2.23 -16.85
C PHE A 168 -30.53 -2.01 -18.25
N PHE A 169 -29.43 -2.68 -18.57
CA PHE A 169 -28.90 -2.72 -19.92
C PHE A 169 -29.25 -4.08 -20.51
N THR A 170 -30.06 -4.09 -21.56
CA THR A 170 -30.34 -5.26 -22.38
C THR A 170 -29.52 -5.18 -23.64
N MET A 171 -29.01 -6.32 -24.10
CA MET A 171 -28.43 -6.43 -25.43
C MET A 171 -28.47 -7.87 -25.93
N CYS A 172 -28.83 -8.04 -27.19
CA CYS A 172 -28.65 -9.30 -27.90
C CYS A 172 -27.23 -9.45 -28.43
N ILE A 173 -26.59 -10.58 -28.13
CA ILE A 173 -25.24 -10.93 -28.58
C ILE A 173 -25.32 -12.23 -29.39
N ASP A 174 -24.85 -12.20 -30.63
CA ASP A 174 -24.53 -13.42 -31.39
C ASP A 174 -23.14 -13.89 -30.98
N ALA A 175 -23.05 -15.11 -30.47
CA ALA A 175 -21.82 -15.76 -30.01
C ALA A 175 -21.25 -16.76 -31.04
N ARG A 176 -21.70 -16.68 -32.31
CA ARG A 176 -21.09 -17.38 -33.45
C ARG A 176 -19.68 -16.90 -33.78
#